data_AF-A0A848Y2Q1-F1
#
_entry.id   AF-A0A848Y2Q1-F1
#
_cell.length_a   1.000
_cell.length_b   1.000
_cell.length_c   1.000
_cell.angle_alpha   90.00
_cell.angle_beta   90.00
_cell.angle_gamma   90.00
#
_symmetry.space_group_name_H-M   'P 1'
#
loop_
_entity.id
_entity.type
_entity.pdbx_description
1 polymer ?
#
loop_
_entity_poly.entity_id
_entity_poly.type
_entity_poly.pdbx_seq_one_letter_code
_entity_poly.pdbx_strand_id
1 'polypeptide(L)'
;MLCRVVALVAFLAVPLAGCSTDAPDSTEPITGPDPDAIGAVLTDEETATDTASIAVENLRLVREPDGSQVVRGLVINRANRERNAQVVIALYDASNQRIDEVQVSVEDIEAESQQGFSRALDREAAGVSVRRIIGY
;
A
#
# COMPACT_ATOMS: atom_id res chain seq x y z
N MET A 1 -32.53 7.63 -17.54
CA MET A 1 -31.39 6.93 -18.17
C MET A 1 -30.98 7.72 -19.40
N LEU A 2 -29.94 8.56 -19.27
CA LEU A 2 -29.42 9.41 -20.34
C LEU A 2 -28.09 8.83 -20.82
N CYS A 3 -28.09 8.20 -22.00
CA CYS A 3 -26.91 8.10 -22.85
C CYS A 3 -26.95 9.27 -23.84
N ARG A 4 -26.02 10.21 -23.73
CA ARG A 4 -25.83 11.28 -24.71
C ARG A 4 -24.40 11.79 -24.69
N VAL A 5 -23.65 11.47 -25.75
CA VAL A 5 -22.86 12.40 -26.58
C VAL A 5 -22.75 11.68 -27.95
N VAL A 6 -23.64 11.95 -28.91
CA VAL A 6 -23.55 12.97 -29.99
C VAL A 6 -22.50 12.62 -31.07
N ALA A 7 -23.03 12.33 -32.27
CA ALA A 7 -22.37 12.14 -33.57
C ALA A 7 -21.56 13.40 -34.01
N LEU A 8 -20.68 13.40 -35.01
CA LEU A 8 -20.80 13.01 -36.42
C LEU A 8 -19.47 13.41 -37.12
N VAL A 9 -19.31 12.98 -38.39
CA VAL A 9 -18.45 13.51 -39.48
C VAL A 9 -17.19 12.66 -39.73
N ALA A 10 -16.91 12.09 -40.89
CA ALA A 10 -17.65 11.92 -42.14
C ALA A 10 -16.94 10.85 -43.02
N PHE A 11 -17.74 10.21 -43.87
CA PHE A 11 -17.44 9.62 -45.18
C PHE A 11 -15.97 9.59 -45.66
N LEU A 12 -15.46 8.38 -45.94
CA LEU A 12 -14.83 8.06 -47.23
C LEU A 12 -14.78 6.53 -47.43
N ALA A 13 -14.77 6.14 -48.70
CA ALA A 13 -15.21 4.87 -49.23
C ALA A 13 -14.31 3.65 -48.93
N VAL A 14 -14.94 2.47 -48.97
CA VAL A 14 -14.34 1.11 -49.01
C VAL A 14 -13.68 0.90 -50.39
N PRO A 15 -12.53 0.19 -50.49
CA PRO A 15 -12.61 -1.21 -50.92
C PRO A 15 -11.68 -2.19 -50.18
N LEU A 16 -12.04 -3.45 -50.37
CA LEU A 16 -11.49 -4.69 -49.85
C LEU A 16 -10.04 -5.00 -50.28
N ALA A 17 -9.47 -5.96 -49.54
CA ALA A 17 -8.46 -6.96 -49.93
C ALA A 17 -6.98 -6.64 -49.65
N GLY A 18 -6.35 -7.52 -48.87
CA GLY A 18 -4.91 -7.58 -48.66
C GLY A 18 -4.53 -8.47 -47.48
N CYS A 19 -4.41 -9.77 -47.73
CA CYS A 19 -3.76 -10.73 -46.83
C CYS A 19 -2.23 -10.71 -47.08
N SER A 20 -1.47 -11.04 -46.04
CA SER A 20 -0.04 -11.46 -46.00
C SER A 20 1.01 -10.45 -45.52
N THR A 21 1.55 -10.76 -44.33
CA THR A 21 2.97 -10.91 -43.94
C THR A 21 4.01 -9.95 -44.52
N ASP A 22 4.67 -9.16 -43.66
CA ASP A 22 6.10 -9.33 -43.28
C ASP A 22 6.49 -8.29 -42.21
N ALA A 23 7.36 -8.69 -41.27
CA ALA A 23 7.95 -7.79 -40.26
C ALA A 23 8.96 -6.83 -40.91
N PRO A 24 9.37 -5.75 -40.21
CA PRO A 24 10.76 -5.80 -39.75
C PRO A 24 11.00 -5.29 -38.33
N ASP A 25 11.89 -6.04 -37.70
CA ASP A 25 12.88 -5.70 -36.68
C ASP A 25 13.16 -4.20 -36.45
N SER A 26 13.11 -3.80 -35.17
CA SER A 26 13.90 -2.71 -34.61
C SER A 26 14.00 -2.90 -33.09
N THR A 27 14.98 -3.70 -32.69
CA THR A 27 15.62 -3.65 -31.37
C THR A 27 16.07 -2.22 -31.04
N GLU A 28 15.52 -1.65 -29.97
CA GLU A 28 16.26 -0.73 -29.09
C GLU A 28 15.95 -1.06 -27.61
N PRO A 29 16.96 -0.96 -26.74
CA PRO A 29 17.04 -1.72 -25.50
C PRO A 29 16.11 -1.15 -24.42
N ILE A 30 15.40 -2.05 -23.74
CA ILE A 30 14.84 -1.77 -22.42
C ILE A 30 16.00 -1.37 -21.50
N THR A 31 16.12 -0.06 -21.27
CA THR A 31 16.92 0.50 -20.19
C THR A 31 16.50 -0.22 -18.91
N GLY A 32 17.47 -0.85 -18.24
CA GLY A 32 17.23 -1.68 -17.06
C GLY A 32 16.46 -0.91 -15.98
N PRO A 33 15.86 -1.62 -15.00
CA PRO A 33 15.20 -0.96 -13.89
C PRO A 33 16.21 -0.08 -13.15
N ASP A 34 15.89 1.21 -13.01
CA ASP A 34 16.58 2.11 -12.08
C ASP A 34 16.68 1.45 -10.70
N PRO A 35 17.89 1.28 -10.12
CA PRO A 35 18.05 0.67 -8.79
C PRO A 35 17.60 1.59 -7.63
N ASP A 36 17.17 2.82 -7.92
CA ASP A 36 16.82 3.82 -6.89
C ASP A 36 15.32 3.93 -6.59
N ALA A 37 14.47 3.16 -7.26
CA ALA A 37 13.06 3.05 -6.91
C ALA A 37 12.83 1.87 -5.95
N ILE A 38 13.29 2.00 -4.70
CA ILE A 38 12.87 1.12 -3.61
C ILE A 38 11.44 1.50 -3.20
N GLY A 39 10.49 1.31 -4.12
CA GLY A 39 9.08 1.21 -3.78
C GLY A 39 8.92 -0.07 -2.99
N ALA A 40 8.59 0.05 -1.70
CA ALA A 40 8.33 -1.06 -0.81
C ALA A 40 7.39 -2.07 -1.48
N VAL A 41 7.94 -3.22 -1.90
CA VAL A 41 7.15 -4.40 -2.25
C VAL A 41 6.64 -4.95 -0.93
N LEU A 42 5.40 -4.58 -0.59
CA LEU A 42 4.67 -5.21 0.50
C LEU A 42 4.28 -6.60 0.01
N THR A 43 4.94 -7.60 0.59
CA THR A 43 4.62 -9.01 0.40
C THR A 43 3.29 -9.30 1.06
N ASP A 44 2.34 -9.82 0.30
CA ASP A 44 1.11 -10.46 0.79
C ASP A 44 1.48 -11.62 1.73
N GLU A 45 1.51 -11.37 3.05
CA GLU A 45 1.48 -12.42 4.06
C GLU A 45 0.06 -12.54 4.61
N GLU A 46 -0.60 -13.59 4.14
CA GLU A 46 -1.89 -14.16 4.55
C GLU A 46 -2.26 -13.85 6.02
N THR A 47 -3.25 -12.98 6.23
CA THR A 47 -3.77 -12.68 7.57
C THR A 47 -5.06 -13.47 7.85
N ALA A 48 -4.98 -14.42 8.77
CA ALA A 48 -6.09 -15.27 9.17
C ALA A 48 -7.15 -14.54 10.03
N THR A 49 -8.40 -14.65 9.58
CA THR A 49 -9.68 -14.76 10.30
C THR A 49 -9.98 -13.72 11.41
N ASP A 50 -10.84 -12.74 11.10
CA ASP A 50 -11.31 -11.55 11.87
C ASP A 50 -10.52 -10.23 11.62
N THR A 51 -9.41 -10.28 10.87
CA THR A 51 -8.74 -9.12 10.26
C THR A 51 -9.63 -8.35 9.27
N ALA A 52 -10.73 -8.96 8.79
CA ALA A 52 -11.55 -8.36 7.74
C ALA A 52 -12.14 -7.00 8.14
N SER A 53 -12.39 -6.78 9.44
CA SER A 53 -12.97 -5.53 9.94
C SER A 53 -11.93 -4.50 10.39
N ILE A 54 -10.69 -4.88 10.67
CA ILE A 54 -9.64 -3.95 11.13
C ILE A 54 -8.47 -3.99 10.15
N ALA A 55 -8.16 -2.84 9.56
CA ALA A 55 -7.01 -2.67 8.67
C ALA A 55 -6.04 -1.61 9.20
N VAL A 56 -4.80 -1.64 8.73
CA VAL A 56 -3.82 -0.57 8.98
C VAL A 56 -3.39 0.03 7.65
N GLU A 57 -3.42 1.35 7.57
CA GLU A 57 -3.01 2.11 6.39
C GLU A 57 -2.02 3.23 6.75
N ASN A 58 -1.31 3.74 5.75
CA ASN A 58 -0.39 4.88 5.88
C ASN A 58 0.69 4.70 6.96
N LEU A 59 1.13 3.46 7.19
CA LEU A 59 2.24 3.15 8.08
C LEU A 59 3.52 3.81 7.55
N ARG A 60 4.17 4.61 8.40
CA ARG A 60 5.41 5.29 8.05
C ARG A 60 6.29 5.49 9.26
N LEU A 61 7.59 5.51 9.00
CA LEU A 61 8.61 5.90 9.96
C LEU A 61 8.91 7.39 9.78
N VAL A 62 8.85 8.16 10.87
CA VAL A 62 9.12 9.60 10.90
C VAL A 62 10.29 9.86 11.85
N ARG A 63 11.28 10.64 11.40
CA ARG A 63 12.32 11.16 12.28
C ARG A 63 11.91 12.57 12.72
N GLU A 64 11.82 12.76 14.04
CA GLU A 64 11.50 14.04 14.66
C GLU A 64 12.73 14.96 14.70
N PRO A 65 12.57 16.27 14.95
CA PRO A 65 13.68 17.23 14.96
C PRO A 65 14.73 16.98 16.04
N ASP A 66 14.36 16.30 17.12
CA ASP A 66 15.27 15.90 18.21
C ASP A 66 16.07 14.63 17.87
N GLY A 67 15.88 14.06 16.67
CA GLY A 67 16.54 12.85 16.20
C GLY A 67 15.81 11.57 16.59
N SER A 68 14.79 11.63 17.46
CA SER A 68 13.98 10.47 17.81
C SER A 68 13.18 9.97 16.61
N GLN A 69 12.85 8.68 16.61
CA GLN A 69 12.02 8.09 15.57
C GLN A 69 10.65 7.70 16.12
N VAL A 70 9.64 7.89 15.29
CA VAL A 70 8.25 7.60 15.61
C VAL A 70 7.65 6.85 14.44
N VAL A 71 6.99 5.72 14.74
CA VAL A 71 6.12 5.05 13.77
C VAL A 71 4.72 5.62 13.87
N ARG A 72 4.13 5.97 12.72
CA ARG A 72 2.76 6.50 12.63
C ARG A 72 1.96 5.69 11.64
N GLY A 73 0.67 5.53 11.89
CA GLY A 73 -0.25 4.84 10.98
C GLY A 73 -1.71 5.19 11.30
N LEU A 74 -2.61 4.65 10.50
CA LEU A 74 -4.05 4.72 10.71
C LEU A 74 -4.58 3.30 10.91
N VAL A 75 -5.38 3.07 11.95
CA VAL A 75 -6.22 1.89 12.05
C VAL A 75 -7.60 2.24 11.50
N ILE A 76 -8.16 1.37 10.66
CA ILE A 76 -9.48 1.53 10.06
C ILE A 76 -10.39 0.45 10.62
N ASN A 77 -11.50 0.87 11.23
CA ASN A 77 -12.57 -0.01 11.67
C ASN A 77 -13.71 0.00 10.66
N ARG A 78 -13.89 -1.12 9.97
CA ARG A 78 -14.98 -1.35 9.00
C ARG A 78 -16.20 -2.02 9.63
N ALA A 79 -16.17 -2.31 10.93
CA ALA A 79 -17.34 -2.83 11.63
C ALA A 79 -18.31 -1.69 11.98
N ASN A 80 -19.60 -2.00 12.01
CA ASN A 80 -20.66 -1.08 12.42
C ASN A 80 -20.80 -0.95 13.96
N ARG A 81 -19.68 -1.14 14.67
CA ARG A 81 -19.57 -1.01 16.13
C ARG A 81 -18.14 -0.63 16.49
N GLU A 82 -17.96 -0.05 17.67
CA GLU A 82 -16.66 0.26 18.23
C GLU A 82 -15.81 -1.01 18.43
N ARG A 83 -14.49 -0.87 18.26
CA ARG A 83 -13.51 -1.96 18.33
C ARG A 83 -12.20 -1.46 18.94
N ASN A 84 -11.45 -2.39 19.52
CA ASN A 84 -10.05 -2.19 19.84
C ASN A 84 -9.16 -2.93 18.85
N ALA A 85 -7.91 -2.49 18.73
CA ALA A 85 -6.91 -3.13 17.89
C ALA A 85 -5.56 -3.20 18.59
N GLN A 86 -4.87 -4.32 18.42
CA GLN A 86 -3.44 -4.43 18.66
C GLN A 86 -2.73 -4.59 17.32
N VAL A 87 -1.83 -3.65 17.01
CA VAL A 87 -1.00 -3.66 15.81
C VAL A 87 0.42 -4.05 16.21
N VAL A 88 0.93 -5.09 15.56
CA VAL A 88 2.29 -5.58 15.73
C VAL A 88 3.11 -5.15 14.52
N ILE A 89 4.16 -4.38 14.75
CA ILE A 89 4.97 -3.75 13.71
C ILE A 89 6.39 -4.28 13.81
N ALA A 90 6.90 -4.86 12.73
CA ALA A 90 8.29 -5.26 12.64
C ALA A 90 9.17 -4.06 12.24
N LEU A 91 10.34 -3.95 12.88
CA LEU A 91 11.35 -2.94 12.59
C LEU A 91 12.51 -3.57 11.81
N TYR A 92 13.03 -2.86 10.81
CA TYR A 92 14.09 -3.33 9.94
C TYR A 92 15.26 -2.34 9.91
N ASP A 93 16.48 -2.85 9.79
CA ASP A 93 17.67 -2.04 9.54
C ASP A 93 17.85 -1.68 8.05
N ALA A 94 18.91 -0.96 7.73
CA ALA A 94 19.23 -0.55 6.36
C ALA A 94 19.61 -1.72 5.43
N SER A 95 19.93 -2.89 5.99
CA SER A 95 20.16 -4.13 5.24
C SER A 95 18.87 -4.96 5.09
N ASN A 96 17.72 -4.39 5.45
CA ASN A 96 16.41 -5.04 5.47
C ASN A 96 16.34 -6.27 6.40
N GLN A 97 17.19 -6.32 7.43
CA GLN A 97 17.11 -7.36 8.44
C GLN A 97 16.17 -6.91 9.55
N ARG A 98 15.29 -7.81 9.99
CA ARG A 98 14.40 -7.52 11.13
C ARG A 98 15.24 -7.40 12.40
N ILE A 99 15.17 -6.25 13.04
CA ILE A 99 15.92 -5.93 14.26
C ILE A 99 15.05 -5.97 15.52
N ASP A 100 13.75 -5.73 15.37
CA ASP A 100 12.84 -5.69 16.52
C ASP A 100 11.37 -5.79 16.13
N GLU A 101 10.48 -5.78 17.13
CA GLU A 101 9.04 -5.69 16.99
C GLU A 101 8.44 -4.76 18.05
N VAL A 102 7.51 -3.91 17.64
CA VAL A 102 6.77 -3.03 18.54
C VAL A 102 5.27 -3.32 18.48
N GLN A 103 4.63 -3.25 19.63
CA GLN A 103 3.19 -3.43 19.76
C GLN A 103 2.54 -2.08 20.07
N VAL A 104 1.46 -1.78 19.33
CA VAL A 104 0.67 -0.57 19.51
C VAL A 104 -0.77 -0.98 19.75
N SER A 105 -1.30 -0.63 20.92
CA SER A 105 -2.73 -0.73 21.20
C SER A 105 -3.41 0.55 20.74
N VAL A 106 -4.53 0.39 20.02
CA VAL A 106 -5.41 1.47 19.60
C VAL A 106 -6.80 1.12 20.11
N GLU A 107 -7.29 1.95 21.02
CA GLU A 107 -8.53 1.71 21.76
C GLU A 107 -9.64 2.65 21.26
N ASP A 108 -10.88 2.26 21.49
CA ASP A 108 -12.10 3.05 21.26
C ASP A 108 -12.24 3.54 19.81
N ILE A 109 -11.95 2.64 18.85
CA ILE A 109 -12.05 2.97 17.43
C ILE A 109 -13.51 2.92 17.01
N GLU A 110 -14.10 4.09 16.79
CA GLU A 110 -15.51 4.24 16.42
C GLU A 110 -15.91 3.33 15.23
N ALA A 111 -17.20 3.00 15.19
CA ALA A 111 -17.81 2.24 14.10
C ALA A 111 -17.57 2.92 12.75
N GLU A 112 -17.19 2.13 11.74
CA GLU A 112 -17.01 2.61 10.34
C GLU A 112 -16.09 3.84 10.22
N SER A 113 -15.12 3.95 11.13
CA SER A 113 -14.23 5.10 11.29
C SER A 113 -12.75 4.71 11.19
N GLN A 114 -11.88 5.71 11.33
CA GLN A 114 -10.43 5.55 11.32
C GLN A 114 -9.78 6.35 12.45
N GLN A 115 -8.72 5.81 13.04
CA GLN A 115 -7.99 6.43 14.14
C GLN A 115 -6.49 6.37 13.91
N GLY A 116 -5.83 7.50 14.10
CA GLY A 116 -4.38 7.59 14.01
C GLY A 116 -3.71 7.05 15.27
N PHE A 117 -2.58 6.39 15.07
CA PHE A 117 -1.68 6.02 16.16
C PHE A 117 -0.26 6.52 15.88
N SER A 118 0.48 6.69 16.96
CA SER A 118 1.87 7.16 16.95
C SER A 118 2.61 6.49 18.09
N ARG A 119 3.78 5.90 17.79
CA ARG A 119 4.62 5.23 18.79
C ARG A 119 6.07 5.62 18.61
N ALA A 120 6.66 6.21 19.65
CA ALA A 120 8.10 6.44 19.69
C ALA A 120 8.86 5.11 19.71
N LEU A 121 9.98 5.07 18.99
CA LEU A 121 10.86 3.91 18.94
C LEU A 121 12.04 4.13 19.89
N ASP A 122 12.34 3.10 20.68
CA ASP A 122 13.51 3.08 21.57
C ASP A 122 14.81 2.74 20.82
N ARG A 123 14.69 2.37 19.55
CA ARG A 123 15.79 1.97 18.66
C ARG A 123 15.57 2.52 17.27
N GLU A 124 16.66 2.92 16.62
CA GLU A 124 16.60 3.36 15.23
C GLU A 124 16.31 2.20 14.28
N ALA A 125 15.38 2.45 13.37
CA ALA A 125 15.03 1.59 12.24
C ALA A 125 15.24 2.35 10.93
N ALA A 126 15.45 1.61 9.84
CA ALA A 126 15.40 2.13 8.47
C ALA A 126 14.05 1.83 7.79
N GLY A 127 13.33 0.80 8.25
CA GLY A 127 12.04 0.40 7.70
C GLY A 127 11.09 -0.15 8.75
N VAL A 128 9.80 -0.14 8.42
CA VAL A 128 8.72 -0.68 9.26
C VAL A 128 7.72 -1.45 8.40
N SER A 129 7.14 -2.52 8.94
CA SER A 129 6.03 -3.23 8.29
C SER A 129 5.01 -3.71 9.32
N VAL A 130 3.74 -3.77 8.95
CA VAL A 130 2.72 -4.43 9.79
C VAL A 130 2.92 -5.94 9.67
N ARG A 131 3.12 -6.60 10.80
CA ARG A 131 3.26 -8.05 10.87
C ARG A 131 1.96 -8.74 11.25
N ARG A 132 1.21 -8.13 12.16
CA ARG A 132 -0.06 -8.70 12.66
C ARG A 132 -0.99 -7.60 13.13
N ILE A 133 -2.28 -7.83 12.91
CA ILE A 133 -3.36 -7.00 13.42
C ILE A 133 -4.31 -7.92 14.19
N ILE A 134 -4.68 -7.53 15.40
CA ILE A 134 -5.63 -8.26 16.25
C ILE A 134 -6.74 -7.29 16.61
N GLY A 135 -7.91 -7.43 16.00
CA GLY A 135 -9.11 -6.68 16.35
C GLY A 135 -9.95 -7.43 17.38
N TYR A 136 -10.48 -6.74 18.39
CA TYR A 136 -11.37 -7.33 19.40
C TYR A 136 -12.49 -6.37 19.80
#